data_AF-A0A7R8X1Q3-F1
#
_entry.id   AF-A0A7R8X1Q3-F1
#
_cell.length_a   1.000
_cell.length_b   1.000
_cell.length_c   1.000
_cell.angle_alpha   90.00
_cell.angle_beta   90.00
_cell.angle_gamma   90.00
#
_symmetry.space_group_name_H-M   'P 1'
#
loop_
_entity.id
_entity.type
_entity.pdbx_description
1 polymer ?
#
loop_
_entity_poly.entity_id
_entity_poly.type
_entity_poly.pdbx_seq_one_letter_code
_entity_poly.pdbx_strand_id
1 'polypeptide(L)' 'MQAIAMHFGGKLKNLNAVVHGIDSTICRTTDRTNLFEGIPKEFIAGRYHSWVVDAQSLPHSIHVTAEDLS' A
#
# COMPACT_ATOMS: atom_id res chain seq x y z
N MET A 1 -8.78 -0.83 1.48
CA MET A 1 -7.54 -1.63 1.56
C MET A 1 -7.39 -2.26 2.95
N GLN A 2 -7.31 -1.47 4.04
CA GLN A 2 -7.20 -1.98 5.42
C GLN A 2 -8.22 -3.05 5.80
N ALA A 3 -9.52 -2.83 5.50
CA ALA A 3 -10.58 -3.80 5.77
C ALA A 3 -10.42 -5.13 4.99
N ILE A 4 -9.93 -5.07 3.75
CA ILE A 4 -9.67 -6.26 2.93
C ILE A 4 -8.51 -7.06 3.55
N ALA A 5 -7.42 -6.40 3.90
CA ALA A 5 -6.28 -7.06 4.55
C ALA A 5 -6.70 -7.74 5.86
N MET A 6 -7.47 -7.05 6.72
CA MET A 6 -7.98 -7.64 7.97
C MET A 6 -8.92 -8.82 7.74
N HIS A 7 -9.79 -8.76 6.74
CA HIS A 7 -10.70 -9.88 6.43
C HIS A 7 -9.95 -11.17 6.10
N PHE A 8 -8.80 -11.06 5.42
CA PHE A 8 -7.95 -12.20 5.09
C PHE A 8 -6.89 -12.52 6.17
N GLY A 9 -6.92 -11.88 7.34
CA GLY A 9 -6.03 -12.17 8.47
C GLY A 9 -4.78 -11.28 8.57
N GLY A 10 -4.65 -10.27 7.70
CA GLY A 10 -3.63 -9.23 7.82
C GLY A 10 -3.87 -8.32 9.03
N LYS A 11 -2.81 -7.73 9.55
CA LYS A 11 -2.82 -6.81 10.69
C LYS A 11 -2.56 -5.38 10.22
N LEU A 12 -3.03 -4.43 11.02
CA LEU A 12 -2.71 -3.02 10.84
C LEU A 12 -1.67 -2.59 11.87
N LYS A 13 -0.73 -1.76 11.45
CA LYS A 13 0.20 -1.04 12.33
C LYS A 13 -0.05 0.46 12.21
N ASN A 14 0.02 1.15 13.35
CA ASN A 14 -0.05 2.60 13.38
C ASN A 14 1.35 3.16 13.10
N LEU A 15 1.44 4.13 12.21
CA LEU A 15 2.66 4.88 11.98
C LEU A 15 2.74 6.00 13.01
N ASN A 16 3.90 6.12 13.67
CA ASN A 16 4.15 7.18 14.65
C ASN A 16 4.19 8.59 14.02
N ALA A 17 4.33 8.68 12.69
CA ALA A 17 4.34 9.95 11.96
C ALA A 17 2.94 10.26 11.38
N VAL A 18 2.48 11.49 11.55
CA VAL A 18 1.24 11.99 10.94
C VAL A 18 1.48 12.18 9.44
N VAL A 19 0.88 11.31 8.61
CA VAL A 19 1.02 11.33 7.14
C VAL A 19 -0.14 12.03 6.41
N HIS A 20 -0.87 12.92 7.09
CA HIS A 20 -1.97 13.66 6.45
C HIS A 20 -1.43 14.66 5.43
N GLY A 21 -1.75 14.45 4.15
CA GLY A 21 -1.41 15.39 3.08
C GLY A 21 0.04 15.33 2.63
N ILE A 22 0.75 14.24 2.91
CA ILE A 22 2.11 14.01 2.42
C ILE A 22 2.03 13.24 1.10
N ASP A 23 2.70 13.78 0.09
CA ASP A 23 2.97 13.12 -1.16
C ASP A 23 4.07 12.06 -0.94
N SER A 24 3.74 10.80 -1.23
CA SER A 24 4.67 9.68 -1.17
C SER A 24 4.95 9.18 -2.58
N THR A 25 6.20 8.75 -2.81
CA THR A 25 6.56 8.00 -4.01
C THR A 25 6.09 6.57 -3.85
N ILE A 26 5.16 6.16 -4.72
CA ILE A 26 4.65 4.80 -4.79
C ILE A 26 5.34 4.07 -5.93
N CYS A 27 5.82 2.86 -5.68
CA CYS A 27 6.41 1.97 -6.69
C CYS A 27 5.51 0.76 -6.93
N ARG A 28 5.27 0.46 -8.20
CA ARG A 28 4.55 -0.76 -8.62
C ARG A 28 5.49 -1.96 -8.46
N THR A 29 5.00 -2.99 -7.77
CA THR A 29 5.74 -4.24 -7.52
C THR A 29 5.53 -5.28 -8.63
N THR A 30 4.54 -5.08 -9.50
CA THR A 30 4.19 -6.02 -10.57
C THR A 30 3.57 -5.34 -11.79
N ASP A 31 3.86 -5.88 -12.97
CA ASP A 31 3.19 -5.55 -14.23
C ASP A 31 2.02 -6.50 -14.55
N ARG A 32 1.79 -7.52 -13.71
CA ARG A 32 0.72 -8.51 -13.89
C ARG A 32 -0.63 -8.03 -13.34
N THR A 33 -0.97 -6.77 -13.60
CA THR A 33 -2.24 -6.16 -13.19
C THR A 33 -2.59 -5.01 -14.12
N ASN A 34 -3.88 -4.85 -14.44
CA ASN A 34 -4.40 -3.72 -15.20
C ASN A 34 -4.76 -2.52 -14.30
N LEU A 35 -4.60 -2.63 -12.99
CA LEU A 35 -4.94 -1.56 -12.03
C LEU A 35 -4.15 -0.25 -12.26
N PHE A 36 -2.98 -0.34 -12.88
CA PHE A 36 -2.06 0.78 -13.10
C PHE A 36 -1.82 1.04 -14.59
N GLU A 37 -2.76 0.68 -15.46
CA GLU A 37 -2.63 0.93 -16.89
C GLU A 37 -2.43 2.42 -17.17
N GLY A 38 -1.40 2.75 -17.95
CA GLY A 38 -1.02 4.14 -18.23
C GLY A 38 -0.29 4.87 -17.09
N ILE A 39 -0.11 4.23 -15.93
CA ILE A 39 0.63 4.82 -14.79
C ILE A 39 2.09 4.34 -14.81
N PRO A 40 3.08 5.27 -14.68
CA PRO A 40 4.48 4.91 -14.60
C PRO A 40 4.80 3.95 -13.44
N LYS A 41 5.94 3.27 -13.50
CA LYS A 41 6.38 2.35 -12.44
C LYS A 41 6.48 3.05 -11.07
N GLU A 42 6.96 4.28 -11.07
CA GLU A 42 7.03 5.15 -9.89
C GLU A 42 6.14 6.37 -10.13
N PHE A 43 5.28 6.69 -9.16
CA PHE A 43 4.36 7.82 -9.25
C PHE A 43 4.10 8.41 -7.88
N ILE A 44 3.63 9.66 -7.84
CA ILE A 44 3.30 10.35 -6.59
C ILE A 44 1.84 10.09 -6.23
N ALA A 45 1.60 9.72 -4.98
CA ALA A 45 0.25 9.61 -4.42
C ALA A 45 0.17 10.27 -3.04
N GLY A 46 -0.90 11.03 -2.83
CA GLY A 46 -1.18 11.64 -1.53
C GLY A 46 -1.66 10.59 -0.51
N ARG A 47 -1.12 10.66 0.71
CA ARG A 47 -1.54 9.80 1.83
C ARG A 47 -2.47 10.52 2.79
N TYR A 48 -3.41 9.76 3.35
CA TYR A 48 -4.43 10.29 4.27
C TYR A 48 -4.64 9.44 5.53
N HIS A 49 -3.95 8.30 5.67
CA HIS A 49 -4.14 7.39 6.81
C HIS A 49 -2.80 7.07 7.50
N SER A 50 -2.77 7.25 8.82
CA SER A 50 -1.63 6.85 9.68
C SER A 50 -1.56 5.35 9.93
N TRP A 51 -2.60 4.59 9.59
CA TRP A 51 -2.61 3.13 9.70
C TRP A 51 -2.22 2.50 8.37
N VAL A 52 -1.28 1.55 8.42
CA VAL A 52 -0.84 0.77 7.26
C VAL A 52 -0.98 -0.72 7.52
N VAL A 53 -1.11 -1.50 6.46
CA VAL A 53 -1.08 -2.96 6.57
C VAL A 53 0.34 -3.40 6.89
N ASP A 54 0.47 -4.31 7.85
CA ASP A 54 1.75 -4.91 8.17
C ASP A 54 2.10 -5.99 7.11
N ALA A 55 3.13 -5.71 6.31
CA ALA A 55 3.64 -6.60 5.25
C ALA A 55 3.98 -8.00 5.76
N GLN A 56 4.46 -8.13 7.00
CA GLN A 56 4.83 -9.45 7.56
C GLN A 56 3.61 -10.29 7.93
N SER A 57 2.44 -9.65 8.09
CA SER A 57 1.19 -10.31 8.45
C SER A 57 0.29 -10.65 7.26
N LEU A 58 0.67 -10.21 6.05
CA LEU A 58 -0.13 -10.42 4.85
C LEU A 58 -0.10 -11.91 4.44
N PRO A 59 -1.27 -12.55 4.28
CA PRO A 59 -1.34 -13.93 3.81
C PRO A 59 -0.86 -14.07 2.36
N HIS A 60 -0.33 -15.23 1.98
CA HIS A 60 0.12 -15.52 0.61
C HIS A 60 -0.96 -15.35 -0.46
N SER A 61 -2.25 -15.38 -0.09
CA SER A 61 -3.38 -15.15 -0.99
C SER A 61 -3.52 -13.68 -1.41
N ILE A 62 -2.84 -12.74 -0.73
CA ILE A 62 -2.81 -11.34 -1.13
C ILE A 62 -1.45 -11.03 -1.76
N HIS A 63 -1.50 -10.59 -3.01
CA HIS A 63 -0.32 -10.10 -3.70
C HIS A 63 -0.24 -8.57 -3.58
N VAL A 64 0.88 -8.05 -3.09
CA VAL A 64 1.15 -6.61 -3.07
C VAL A 64 1.39 -6.17 -4.50
N THR A 65 0.63 -5.18 -4.98
CA THR A 65 0.74 -4.66 -6.36
C THR A 65 1.44 -3.31 -6.45
N ALA A 66 1.57 -2.59 -5.33
CA ALA A 66 2.36 -1.38 -5.20
C ALA A 66 2.71 -1.14 -3.72
N GLU A 67 3.82 -0.46 -3.47
CA GLU A 67 4.32 -0.13 -2.14
C GLU A 67 4.78 1.33 -2.06
N ASP A 68 4.72 1.90 -0.86
CA ASP A 68 5.30 3.20 -0.57
C ASP A 68 6.81 3.04 -0.37
N LEU A 69 7.60 3.90 -1.02
CA LEU A 69 9.05 3.94 -0.91
C LEU A 69 9.57 4.81 0.26
N SER A 70 8.67 5.48 1.00
CA SER A 70 9.00 6.27 2.19
C SER A 70 9.46 5.44 3.39
#